data_AF-A0A5A9X7Y5-F1
#
_entry.id   AF-A0A5A9X7Y5-F1
#
_cell.length_a   1.000
_cell.length_b   1.000
_cell.length_c   1.000
_cell.angle_alpha   90.00
_cell.angle_beta   90.00
_cell.angle_gamma   90.00
#
_symmetry.space_group_name_H-M   'P 1'
#
loop_
_entity.id
_entity.type
_entity.pdbx_description
1 polymer ?
#
loop_
_entity_poly.entity_id
_entity_poly.type
_entity_poly.pdbx_seq_one_letter_code
_entity_poly.pdbx_strand_id
1 'polypeptide(L)'
;MIDKETITTLFHRFGVFTVLQNAVVCLVAYPCGEYSTGIFHGESASMGGLWSLISGLVVLQATTRDTWTSAGLRVLGTFIGAFVSGLYLSFLPFSPVGMAVSIGVTIALCQILKVPEHSRLAAITVAVIMVISHMNPTLNPAMNAVLRFGEACIGSVAALAIVFVTPRSETRS
;
A
#
# COMPACT_ATOMS: atom_id res chain seq x y z
N MET A 1 -15.38 31.31 -24.54
CA MET A 1 -15.90 31.58 -23.19
C MET A 1 -16.47 30.27 -22.67
N ILE A 2 -15.73 29.53 -21.84
CA ILE A 2 -16.21 28.26 -21.29
C ILE A 2 -17.27 28.60 -20.25
N ASP A 3 -18.47 28.07 -20.44
CA ASP A 3 -19.62 28.33 -19.60
C ASP A 3 -19.47 27.62 -18.21
N LYS A 4 -19.95 28.28 -17.14
CA LYS A 4 -19.82 27.80 -15.75
C LYS A 4 -20.56 26.48 -15.53
N GLU A 5 -21.64 26.24 -16.28
CA GLU A 5 -22.45 25.03 -16.18
C GLU A 5 -21.68 23.81 -16.72
N THR A 6 -20.90 24.02 -17.79
CA THR A 6 -20.00 23.01 -18.39
C THR A 6 -18.89 22.60 -17.42
N ILE A 7 -18.29 23.55 -16.70
CA ILE A 7 -17.24 23.26 -15.70
C ILE A 7 -17.80 22.43 -14.53
N THR A 8 -18.99 22.78 -14.06
CA THR A 8 -19.64 22.11 -12.91
C THR A 8 -20.02 20.66 -13.24
N THR A 9 -20.57 20.41 -14.43
CA THR A 9 -20.90 19.05 -14.89
C THR A 9 -19.68 18.17 -15.13
N LEU A 10 -18.59 18.74 -15.67
CA LEU A 10 -17.31 18.04 -15.83
C LEU A 10 -16.72 17.64 -14.47
N PHE A 11 -16.69 18.54 -13.50
CA PHE A 11 -16.21 18.24 -12.13
C PHE A 11 -17.03 17.14 -11.46
N HIS A 12 -18.36 17.18 -11.58
CA HIS A 12 -19.23 16.15 -11.03
C HIS A 12 -18.96 14.78 -11.68
N ARG A 13 -18.80 14.73 -13.01
CA ARG A 13 -18.52 13.49 -13.73
C ARG A 13 -17.15 12.90 -13.38
N PHE A 14 -16.11 13.73 -13.30
CA PHE A 14 -14.76 13.29 -12.88
C PHE A 14 -14.72 12.83 -11.42
N GLY A 15 -15.47 13.50 -10.54
CA GLY A 15 -15.63 13.11 -9.14
C GLY A 15 -16.30 11.75 -8.99
N VAL A 16 -17.46 11.54 -9.63
CA VAL A 16 -18.18 10.26 -9.61
C VAL A 16 -17.31 9.12 -10.14
N PHE A 17 -16.58 9.37 -11.24
CA PHE A 17 -15.68 8.38 -11.82
C PHE A 17 -14.56 7.96 -10.86
N THR A 18 -13.97 8.92 -10.15
CA THR A 18 -12.94 8.68 -9.13
C THR A 18 -13.48 7.86 -7.97
N VAL A 19 -14.69 8.17 -7.49
CA VAL A 19 -15.37 7.43 -6.41
C VAL A 19 -15.61 5.98 -6.82
N LEU A 20 -16.16 5.75 -8.02
CA LEU A 20 -16.43 4.39 -8.52
C LEU A 20 -15.16 3.56 -8.61
N GLN A 21 -14.08 4.11 -9.16
CA GLN A 21 -12.82 3.38 -9.25
C GLN A 21 -12.25 3.01 -7.88
N ASN A 22 -12.28 3.93 -6.91
CA ASN A 22 -11.85 3.62 -5.54
C ASN A 22 -12.72 2.53 -4.90
N ALA A 23 -14.04 2.60 -5.10
CA ALA A 23 -14.97 1.58 -4.60
C ALA A 23 -14.67 0.20 -5.21
N VAL A 24 -14.43 0.14 -6.53
CA VAL A 24 -14.09 -1.13 -7.20
C VAL A 24 -12.73 -1.65 -6.72
N VAL A 25 -11.72 -0.79 -6.58
CA VAL A 25 -10.43 -1.20 -6.01
C VAL A 25 -10.61 -1.79 -4.62
N CYS A 26 -11.40 -1.17 -3.74
CA CYS A 26 -11.71 -1.72 -2.42
C CYS A 26 -12.39 -3.11 -2.51
N LEU A 27 -13.43 -3.23 -3.34
CA LEU A 27 -14.21 -4.46 -3.50
C LEU A 27 -13.39 -5.61 -4.09
N VAL A 28 -12.32 -5.34 -4.82
CA VAL A 28 -11.43 -6.37 -5.40
C VAL A 28 -10.25 -6.63 -4.47
N ALA A 29 -9.54 -5.59 -4.04
CA ALA A 29 -8.28 -5.73 -3.32
C ALA A 29 -8.46 -6.36 -1.94
N TYR A 30 -9.53 -6.03 -1.20
CA TYR A 30 -9.78 -6.60 0.12
C TYR A 30 -9.97 -8.13 0.07
N PRO A 31 -10.96 -8.68 -0.67
CA PRO A 31 -11.16 -10.14 -0.68
C PRO A 31 -9.98 -10.88 -1.32
N CYS A 32 -9.31 -10.30 -2.32
CA CYS A 32 -8.11 -10.92 -2.88
C CYS A 32 -6.97 -11.01 -1.85
N GLY A 33 -6.74 -9.95 -1.07
CA GLY A 33 -5.72 -9.94 -0.02
C GLY A 33 -6.08 -10.88 1.14
N GLU A 34 -7.35 -10.88 1.54
CA GLU A 34 -7.86 -11.73 2.62
C GLU A 34 -7.78 -13.21 2.24
N TYR A 35 -8.24 -13.57 1.03
CA TYR A 35 -8.14 -14.93 0.51
C TYR A 35 -6.68 -15.39 0.41
N SER A 36 -5.80 -14.56 -0.19
CA SER A 36 -4.38 -14.88 -0.33
C SER A 36 -3.72 -15.15 1.03
N THR A 37 -3.98 -14.28 2.01
CA THR A 37 -3.41 -14.41 3.35
C THR A 37 -4.00 -15.59 4.11
N GLY A 38 -5.30 -15.85 3.95
CA GLY A 38 -6.00 -16.96 4.58
C GLY A 38 -5.47 -18.34 4.19
N ILE A 39 -4.89 -18.49 2.99
CA ILE A 39 -4.22 -19.74 2.57
C ILE A 39 -3.00 -20.05 3.45
N PHE A 40 -2.27 -19.02 3.90
CA PHE A 40 -1.05 -19.19 4.70
C PHE A 40 -1.34 -19.12 6.20
N HIS A 41 -2.19 -18.18 6.64
CA HIS A 41 -2.49 -17.95 8.04
C HIS A 41 -3.85 -17.28 8.24
N GLY A 42 -4.87 -18.09 8.59
CA GLY A 42 -6.25 -17.64 8.74
C GLY A 42 -6.46 -16.52 9.77
N GLU A 43 -5.72 -16.49 10.88
CA GLU A 43 -5.92 -15.47 11.93
C GLU A 43 -5.52 -14.06 11.49
N SER A 44 -4.61 -13.93 10.51
CA SER A 44 -4.19 -12.63 9.95
C SER A 44 -4.86 -12.32 8.60
N ALA A 45 -5.82 -13.14 8.15
CA ALA A 45 -6.45 -13.00 6.84
C ALA A 45 -7.10 -11.61 6.65
N SER A 46 -7.89 -11.16 7.63
CA SER A 46 -8.54 -9.86 7.60
C SER A 46 -7.55 -8.69 7.55
N MET A 47 -6.40 -8.82 8.25
CA MET A 47 -5.31 -7.85 8.19
C MET A 47 -4.70 -7.80 6.79
N GLY A 48 -4.61 -8.94 6.12
CA GLY A 48 -4.10 -8.99 4.76
C GLY A 48 -5.04 -8.39 3.71
N GLY A 49 -6.35 -8.60 3.88
CA GLY A 49 -7.37 -7.89 3.09
C GLY A 49 -7.29 -6.38 3.29
N LEU A 50 -7.19 -5.93 4.55
CA LEU A 50 -7.03 -4.50 4.87
C LEU A 50 -5.79 -3.89 4.23
N TRP A 51 -4.63 -4.56 4.33
CA TRP A 51 -3.37 -4.03 3.80
C TRP A 51 -3.35 -3.99 2.26
N SER A 52 -3.95 -4.98 1.61
CA SER A 52 -4.17 -5.00 0.16
C SER A 52 -5.07 -3.83 -0.27
N LEU A 53 -6.19 -3.62 0.41
CA LEU A 53 -7.09 -2.49 0.15
C LEU A 53 -6.38 -1.13 0.31
N ILE A 54 -5.66 -0.91 1.41
CA ILE A 54 -4.92 0.34 1.64
C ILE A 54 -3.90 0.57 0.53
N SER A 55 -3.20 -0.49 0.11
CA SER A 55 -2.22 -0.40 -0.97
C SER A 55 -2.87 0.01 -2.29
N GLY A 56 -4.03 -0.58 -2.63
CA GLY A 56 -4.78 -0.19 -3.82
C GLY A 56 -5.21 1.28 -3.79
N LEU A 57 -5.74 1.75 -2.66
CA LEU A 57 -6.16 3.15 -2.50
C LEU A 57 -4.99 4.13 -2.61
N VAL A 58 -3.84 3.78 -2.04
CA VAL A 58 -2.62 4.61 -2.10
C VAL A 58 -2.03 4.66 -3.51
N VAL A 59 -2.13 3.55 -4.26
CA VAL A 59 -1.58 3.45 -5.61
C VAL A 59 -2.47 4.13 -6.64
N LEU A 60 -3.79 4.11 -6.46
CA LEU A 60 -4.73 4.72 -7.39
C LEU A 60 -4.61 6.26 -7.37
N GLN A 61 -3.98 6.85 -8.40
CA GLN A 61 -3.75 8.29 -8.51
C GLN A 61 -4.59 8.95 -9.60
N ALA A 62 -4.65 10.28 -9.57
CA ALA A 62 -5.41 11.11 -10.51
C ALA A 62 -5.04 10.87 -11.99
N THR A 63 -3.81 10.46 -12.29
CA THR A 63 -3.38 10.12 -13.65
C THR A 63 -2.85 8.69 -13.74
N THR A 64 -2.86 8.15 -14.95
CA THR A 64 -2.33 6.82 -15.23
C THR A 64 -0.84 6.71 -14.91
N ARG A 65 -0.07 7.75 -15.29
CA ARG A 65 1.38 7.81 -15.04
C ARG A 65 1.72 7.89 -13.56
N ASP A 66 0.96 8.68 -12.80
CA ASP A 66 1.17 8.81 -11.36
C ASP A 66 0.78 7.52 -10.63
N THR A 67 -0.22 6.79 -11.14
CA THR A 67 -0.61 5.48 -10.59
C THR A 67 0.52 4.48 -10.76
N TRP A 68 1.13 4.44 -11.95
CA TRP A 68 2.30 3.59 -12.21
C TRP A 68 3.49 3.92 -11.32
N THR A 69 3.81 5.20 -11.20
CA THR A 69 4.88 5.69 -10.33
C THR A 69 4.59 5.32 -8.86
N SER A 70 3.36 5.55 -8.41
CA SER A 70 2.91 5.21 -7.05
C SER A 70 2.92 3.71 -6.77
N ALA A 71 2.59 2.87 -7.75
CA ALA A 71 2.67 1.41 -7.63
C ALA A 71 4.11 0.96 -7.35
N GLY A 72 5.07 1.43 -8.17
CA GLY A 72 6.49 1.10 -7.98
C GLY A 72 7.00 1.57 -6.61
N LEU A 73 6.64 2.78 -6.21
CA LEU A 73 7.05 3.34 -4.93
C LEU A 73 6.38 2.64 -3.73
N ARG A 74 5.13 2.19 -3.87
CA ARG A 74 4.43 1.39 -2.86
C ARG A 74 5.12 0.05 -2.65
N VAL A 75 5.38 -0.68 -3.75
CA VAL A 75 6.07 -1.97 -3.69
C VAL A 75 7.46 -1.82 -3.09
N LEU A 76 8.24 -0.83 -3.53
CA LEU A 76 9.59 -0.59 -3.00
C LEU A 76 9.59 -0.16 -1.54
N GLY A 77 8.69 0.74 -1.15
CA GLY A 77 8.57 1.19 0.24
C GLY A 77 8.15 0.07 1.18
N THR A 78 7.18 -0.76 0.77
CA THR A 78 6.76 -1.93 1.55
C THR A 78 7.87 -2.97 1.60
N PHE A 79 8.63 -3.18 0.52
CA PHE A 79 9.80 -4.08 0.55
C PHE A 79 10.85 -3.64 1.57
N ILE A 80 11.25 -2.36 1.56
CA ILE A 80 12.25 -1.84 2.51
C ILE A 80 11.72 -1.98 3.95
N GLY A 81 10.48 -1.57 4.21
CA GLY A 81 9.88 -1.68 5.54
C GLY A 81 9.74 -3.13 6.02
N ALA A 82 9.35 -4.04 5.14
CA ALA A 82 9.26 -5.47 5.42
C ALA A 82 10.63 -6.09 5.69
N PHE A 83 11.64 -5.72 4.91
CA PHE A 83 13.01 -6.18 5.11
C PHE A 83 13.57 -5.72 6.45
N VAL A 84 13.47 -4.43 6.78
CA VAL A 84 14.00 -3.89 8.05
C VAL A 84 13.29 -4.48 9.26
N SER A 85 11.96 -4.52 9.25
CA SER A 85 11.18 -5.07 10.37
C SER A 85 11.34 -6.58 10.52
N GLY A 86 11.35 -7.34 9.42
CA GLY A 86 11.61 -8.78 9.42
C GLY A 86 13.01 -9.10 9.94
N LEU A 87 14.03 -8.33 9.53
CA LEU A 87 15.39 -8.48 10.02
C LEU A 87 15.48 -8.18 11.51
N TYR A 88 14.89 -7.07 11.97
CA TYR A 88 14.87 -6.71 13.39
C TYR A 88 14.24 -7.83 14.24
N LEU A 89 13.03 -8.29 13.87
CA LEU A 89 12.28 -9.30 14.63
C LEU A 89 12.90 -10.70 14.56
N SER A 90 13.82 -10.94 13.62
CA SER A 90 14.58 -12.20 13.56
C SER A 90 15.64 -12.29 14.66
N PHE A 91 16.09 -11.15 15.22
CA PHE A 91 17.13 -11.11 16.24
C PHE A 91 16.66 -10.57 17.59
N LEU A 92 15.65 -9.69 17.59
CA LEU A 92 15.20 -8.95 18.77
C LEU A 92 13.67 -9.06 18.93
N PRO A 93 13.16 -9.15 20.16
CA PRO A 93 11.72 -9.12 20.40
C PRO A 93 11.14 -7.72 20.16
N PHE A 94 9.82 -7.64 20.03
CA PHE A 94 9.11 -6.36 19.93
C PHE A 94 9.44 -5.44 21.12
N SER A 95 9.83 -4.20 20.82
CA SER A 95 9.93 -3.11 21.80
C SER A 95 9.59 -1.77 21.14
N PRO A 96 8.96 -0.81 21.86
CA PRO A 96 8.68 0.52 21.31
C PRO A 96 9.94 1.27 20.86
N VAL A 97 11.04 1.13 21.62
CA VAL A 97 12.34 1.73 21.27
C VAL A 97 12.91 1.09 20.00
N GLY A 98 12.86 -0.24 19.88
CA GLY A 98 13.28 -0.94 18.68
C GLY A 98 12.46 -0.59 17.45
N MET A 99 11.16 -0.34 17.61
CA MET A 99 10.31 0.17 16.55
C MET A 99 10.74 1.57 16.09
N ALA A 100 10.98 2.48 17.03
CA ALA A 100 11.43 3.84 16.70
C ALA A 100 12.77 3.82 15.94
N VAL A 101 13.72 2.98 16.38
CA VAL A 101 15.00 2.78 15.70
C VAL A 101 14.80 2.20 14.29
N SER A 102 13.97 1.16 14.16
CA SER A 102 13.70 0.51 12.86
C SER A 102 13.03 1.46 11.87
N ILE A 103 12.11 2.30 12.32
CA ILE A 103 11.49 3.36 11.52
C ILE A 103 12.54 4.39 11.09
N GLY A 104 13.38 4.85 12.01
CA GLY A 104 14.46 5.79 11.71
C GLY A 104 15.43 5.25 10.65
N VAL A 105 15.87 3.99 10.80
CA VAL A 105 16.70 3.29 9.82
C VAL A 105 16.00 3.18 8.47
N THR A 106 14.72 2.82 8.45
CA THR A 106 13.93 2.70 7.23
C THR A 106 13.83 4.01 6.47
N ILE A 107 13.53 5.11 7.18
CA ILE A 107 13.47 6.44 6.58
C ILE A 107 14.85 6.83 6.02
N ALA A 108 15.93 6.61 6.78
CA ALA A 108 17.29 6.89 6.33
C ALA A 108 17.65 6.09 5.06
N LEU A 109 17.30 4.79 5.00
CA LEU A 109 17.49 3.96 3.81
C LEU A 109 16.70 4.50 2.61
N CYS A 110 15.44 4.90 2.79
CA CYS A 110 14.66 5.51 1.72
C CYS A 110 15.28 6.81 1.19
N GLN A 111 15.88 7.63 2.07
CA GLN A 111 16.59 8.85 1.66
C GLN A 111 17.85 8.52 0.85
N ILE A 112 18.65 7.55 1.31
CA ILE A 112 19.88 7.10 0.62
C ILE A 112 19.56 6.55 -0.77
N LEU A 113 18.47 5.79 -0.89
CA LEU A 113 18.00 5.22 -2.16
C LEU A 113 17.29 6.23 -3.07
N LYS A 114 17.21 7.52 -2.67
CA LYS A 114 16.52 8.59 -3.40
C LYS A 114 15.03 8.31 -3.65
N VAL A 115 14.36 7.72 -2.66
CA VAL A 115 12.92 7.41 -2.66
C VAL A 115 12.19 8.18 -1.54
N PRO A 116 12.29 9.53 -1.46
CA PRO A 116 11.81 10.28 -0.31
C PRO A 116 10.28 10.29 -0.20
N GLU A 117 9.57 10.26 -1.34
CA GLU A 117 8.11 10.48 -1.41
C GLU A 117 7.30 9.43 -0.63
N HIS A 118 7.82 8.20 -0.50
CA HIS A 118 7.15 7.10 0.19
C HIS A 118 7.89 6.57 1.43
N SER A 119 8.90 7.31 1.91
CA SER A 119 9.60 6.99 3.17
C SER A 119 8.63 6.80 4.36
N ARG A 120 7.55 7.59 4.40
CA ARG A 120 6.47 7.45 5.40
C ARG A 120 5.70 6.13 5.27
N LEU A 121 5.42 5.66 4.06
CA LEU A 121 4.72 4.39 3.87
C LEU A 121 5.60 3.19 4.24
N ALA A 122 6.90 3.27 3.97
CA ALA A 122 7.87 2.28 4.42
C ALA A 122 7.90 2.21 5.95
N ALA A 123 7.93 3.36 6.63
CA ALA A 123 7.83 3.44 8.08
C ALA A 123 6.51 2.86 8.64
N ILE A 124 5.37 3.15 8.01
CA ILE A 124 4.08 2.54 8.38
C ILE A 124 4.15 1.02 8.25
N THR A 125 4.79 0.50 7.19
CA THR A 125 4.97 -0.95 6.99
C THR A 125 5.75 -1.58 8.15
N VAL A 126 6.84 -0.94 8.60
CA VAL A 126 7.61 -1.38 9.79
C VAL A 126 6.70 -1.44 11.01
N ALA A 127 5.96 -0.37 11.28
CA ALA A 127 5.08 -0.30 12.43
C ALA A 127 4.03 -1.42 12.39
N VAL A 128 3.39 -1.64 11.25
CA VAL A 128 2.37 -2.67 11.05
C VAL A 128 2.94 -4.07 11.27
N ILE A 129 4.07 -4.42 10.66
CA ILE A 129 4.68 -5.75 10.83
C ILE A 129 5.09 -5.98 12.29
N MET A 130 5.69 -4.98 12.94
CA MET A 130 6.11 -5.10 14.34
C MET A 130 4.93 -5.25 15.31
N VAL A 131 3.85 -4.48 15.13
CA VAL A 131 2.64 -4.60 15.96
C VAL A 131 1.94 -5.92 15.72
N ILE A 132 1.75 -6.34 14.46
CA ILE A 132 1.06 -7.59 14.16
C ILE A 132 1.83 -8.80 14.71
N SER A 133 3.16 -8.78 14.61
CA SER A 133 4.00 -9.86 15.18
C SER A 133 3.93 -9.89 16.71
N HIS A 134 3.68 -8.75 17.35
CA HIS A 134 3.43 -8.70 18.79
C HIS A 134 2.04 -9.22 19.17
N MET A 135 1.00 -8.87 18.38
CA MET A 135 -0.38 -9.31 18.61
C MET A 135 -0.60 -10.79 18.30
N ASN A 136 0.13 -11.35 17.33
CA ASN A 136 0.03 -12.74 16.90
C ASN A 136 1.40 -13.43 16.99
N PRO A 137 1.84 -13.84 18.20
CA PRO A 137 3.16 -14.45 18.40
C PRO A 137 3.35 -15.78 17.67
N THR A 138 2.25 -16.45 17.30
CA THR A 138 2.22 -17.69 16.52
C THR A 138 2.63 -17.48 15.07
N LEU A 139 2.48 -16.25 14.55
CA LEU A 139 2.88 -15.90 13.19
C LEU A 139 4.37 -15.57 13.17
N ASN A 140 5.14 -16.38 12.44
CA ASN A 140 6.55 -16.11 12.23
C ASN A 140 6.76 -14.69 11.65
N PRO A 141 7.60 -13.82 12.26
CA PRO A 141 7.80 -12.45 11.80
C PRO A 141 8.25 -12.30 10.35
N ALA A 142 9.08 -13.22 9.86
CA ALA A 142 9.52 -13.23 8.47
C ALA A 142 8.35 -13.56 7.53
N MET A 143 7.50 -14.52 7.91
CA MET A 143 6.29 -14.84 7.16
C MET A 143 5.30 -13.66 7.15
N ASN A 144 5.12 -13.00 8.30
CA ASN A 144 4.31 -11.77 8.37
C ASN A 144 4.83 -10.69 7.41
N ALA A 145 6.16 -10.46 7.39
CA ALA A 145 6.76 -9.48 6.48
C ALA A 145 6.53 -9.81 5.00
N VAL A 146 6.66 -11.09 4.62
CA VAL A 146 6.39 -11.57 3.26
C VAL A 146 4.91 -11.41 2.89
N LEU A 147 4.00 -11.73 3.81
CA LEU A 147 2.55 -11.56 3.59
C LEU A 147 2.20 -10.09 3.36
N ARG A 148 2.66 -9.19 4.24
CA ARG A 148 2.43 -7.73 4.07
C ARG A 148 3.01 -7.19 2.77
N PHE A 149 4.15 -7.72 2.31
CA PHE A 149 4.69 -7.37 1.01
C PHE A 149 3.80 -7.89 -0.15
N GLY A 150 3.39 -9.15 -0.11
CA GLY A 150 2.54 -9.76 -1.13
C GLY A 150 1.19 -9.08 -1.27
N GLU A 151 0.54 -8.76 -0.16
CA GLU A 151 -0.72 -8.01 -0.12
C GLU A 151 -0.58 -6.60 -0.70
N ALA A 152 0.56 -5.92 -0.45
CA ALA A 152 0.81 -4.63 -1.08
C ALA A 152 0.92 -4.73 -2.61
N CYS A 153 1.52 -5.80 -3.12
CA CYS A 153 1.54 -6.10 -4.54
C CYS A 153 0.12 -6.37 -5.08
N ILE A 154 -0.71 -7.15 -4.38
CA ILE A 154 -2.10 -7.43 -4.77
C ILE A 154 -2.90 -6.13 -4.91
N GLY A 155 -2.85 -5.26 -3.89
CA GLY A 155 -3.51 -3.96 -3.94
C GLY A 155 -3.00 -3.08 -5.08
N SER A 156 -1.68 -3.03 -5.28
CA SER A 156 -1.06 -2.26 -6.36
C SER A 156 -1.51 -2.73 -7.74
N VAL A 157 -1.57 -4.06 -7.95
CA VAL A 157 -2.06 -4.67 -9.20
C VAL A 157 -3.54 -4.36 -9.41
N ALA A 158 -4.37 -4.42 -8.37
CA ALA A 158 -5.79 -4.08 -8.48
C ALA A 158 -6.00 -2.63 -8.93
N ALA A 159 -5.24 -1.69 -8.36
CA ALA A 159 -5.28 -0.28 -8.77
C ALA A 159 -4.84 -0.08 -10.23
N LEU A 160 -3.74 -0.71 -10.64
CA LEU A 160 -3.26 -0.65 -12.02
C LEU A 160 -4.28 -1.25 -13.00
N ALA A 161 -4.86 -2.40 -12.69
CA ALA A 161 -5.87 -3.04 -13.53
C ALA A 161 -7.07 -2.12 -13.79
N ILE A 162 -7.55 -1.41 -12.76
CA ILE A 162 -8.65 -0.45 -12.91
C ILE A 162 -8.27 0.73 -13.80
N VAL A 163 -7.08 1.30 -13.61
CA VAL A 163 -6.58 2.40 -14.44
C VAL A 163 -6.35 1.95 -15.89
N PHE A 164 -5.96 0.70 -16.12
CA PHE A 164 -5.82 0.14 -17.46
C PHE A 164 -7.15 0.01 -18.20
N VAL A 165 -8.18 -0.53 -17.52
CA VAL A 165 -9.52 -0.68 -18.10
C VAL A 165 -10.17 0.68 -18.32
N THR A 166 -9.80 1.66 -17.50
CA THR A 166 -10.37 3.01 -17.57
C THR A 166 -9.29 4.09 -17.44
N PRO A 167 -8.58 4.39 -18.55
CA PRO A 167 -7.47 5.31 -18.56
C PRO A 167 -7.86 6.71 -18.08
N ARG A 168 -7.08 7.27 -17.15
CA ARG A 168 -7.19 8.69 -16.79
C ARG A 168 -6.33 9.52 -17.73
N SER A 169 -6.90 10.59 -18.28
CA SER A 169 -6.25 11.47 -19.26
C SER A 169 -4.97 12.10 -18.70
N GLU A 170 -3.91 12.12 -19.50
CA GLU A 170 -2.75 12.96 -19.25
C GLU A 170 -3.14 14.42 -19.56
N THR A 171 -3.42 15.22 -18.55
CA THR A 171 -3.33 16.68 -18.74
C THR A 171 -1.88 17.00 -19.04
N ARG A 172 -1.52 17.10 -20.33
CA ARG A 172 -0.27 17.70 -20.79
C ARG A 172 -0.24 19.14 -20.27
N SER A 173 0.57 19.39 -19.23
CA SER A 173 1.01 20.72 -18.86
C SER A 173 2.05 21.22 -19.85
#